data_AF-A0A925WMD7-F1
#
_entry.id   AF-A0A925WMD7-F1
#
_cell.length_a   1.000
_cell.length_b   1.000
_cell.length_c   1.000
_cell.angle_alpha   90.00
_cell.angle_beta   90.00
_cell.angle_gamma   90.00
#
_symmetry.space_group_name_H-M   'P 1'
#
loop_
_entity.id
_entity.type
_entity.pdbx_description
1 polymer ?
#
loop_
_entity_poly.entity_id
_entity_poly.type
_entity_poly.pdbx_seq_one_letter_code
_entity_poly.pdbx_strand_id
1 'polypeptide(L)'
;MPLYDYRCPQCDTRFEARHNFSAPTPACPKCAYEAPKRIITTAPSIAGGMLTHPGDGRNASKEQLQSKWAEETPKLRKKLSDKLGEEAVNRLAPTLNMPPASSD
;
A
#
# COMPACT_ATOMS: atom_id res chain seq x y z
N MET A 1 20.29 10.53 -6.24
CA MET A 1 20.40 10.74 -4.78
C MET A 1 18.99 10.86 -4.21
N PRO A 2 18.61 10.02 -3.22
CA PRO A 2 17.26 10.01 -2.64
C PRO A 2 16.86 11.38 -2.06
N LEU A 3 15.56 11.66 -2.07
CA LEU A 3 14.93 12.82 -1.43
C LEU A 3 14.29 12.35 -0.13
N TYR A 4 14.51 13.08 0.96
CA TYR A 4 13.93 12.78 2.26
C TYR A 4 13.19 14.00 2.82
N ASP A 5 12.06 13.75 3.48
CA ASP A 5 11.30 14.74 4.22
C ASP A 5 11.84 14.85 5.65
N TYR A 6 11.97 16.08 6.16
CA TYR A 6 12.42 16.36 7.52
C TYR A 6 11.46 17.30 8.24
N ARG A 7 11.38 17.15 9.58
CA ARG A 7 10.71 18.06 10.51
C ARG A 7 11.67 18.48 11.60
N CYS A 8 11.91 19.78 11.71
CA CYS A 8 12.70 20.33 12.80
C CYS A 8 11.91 20.29 14.12
N PRO A 9 12.44 19.69 15.21
CA PRO A 9 11.76 19.69 16.51
C PRO A 9 11.78 21.06 17.20
N GLN A 10 12.68 21.98 16.82
CA GLN A 10 12.83 23.29 17.47
C GLN A 10 11.89 24.36 16.89
N CYS A 11 11.71 24.39 15.57
CA CYS A 11 10.94 25.45 14.89
C CYS A 11 9.77 24.92 14.04
N ASP A 12 9.49 23.62 14.14
CA ASP A 12 8.44 22.88 13.44
C ASP A 12 8.44 23.00 11.90
N THR A 13 9.56 23.46 11.33
CA THR A 13 9.66 23.64 9.89
C THR A 13 9.85 22.30 9.20
N ARG A 14 9.03 22.06 8.18
CA ARG A 14 9.16 20.92 7.27
C ARG A 14 9.97 21.34 6.06
N PHE A 15 10.90 20.49 5.64
CA PHE A 15 11.74 20.73 4.48
C PHE A 15 12.21 19.42 3.87
N GLU A 16 12.60 19.47 2.60
CA GLU A 16 13.11 18.33 1.87
C GLU A 16 14.62 18.46 1.66
N ALA A 17 15.34 17.35 1.69
CA ALA A 17 16.77 17.33 1.41
C ALA A 17 17.19 16.09 0.61
N ARG A 18 18.09 16.28 -0.36
CA ARG A 18 18.67 15.20 -1.16
C ARG A 18 20.04 14.83 -0.64
N HIS A 19 20.23 13.61 -0.16
CA HIS A 19 21.53 13.08 0.23
C HIS A 19 21.55 11.55 0.20
N ASN A 20 22.74 10.95 0.28
CA ASN A 20 22.86 9.49 0.39
C ASN A 20 22.39 9.01 1.77
N PHE A 21 22.02 7.72 1.92
CA PHE A 21 21.49 7.21 3.19
C PHE A 21 22.50 7.27 4.35
N SER A 22 23.79 7.09 4.05
CA SER A 22 24.90 7.10 5.02
C SER A 22 25.46 8.49 5.32
N ALA A 23 24.91 9.54 4.71
CA ALA A 23 25.37 10.91 4.88
C ALA A 23 24.82 11.49 6.19
N PRO A 24 25.53 12.46 6.79
CA PRO A 24 25.03 13.16 7.95
C PRO A 24 23.68 13.82 7.66
N THR A 25 22.87 13.96 8.72
CA THR A 25 21.56 14.61 8.63
C THR A 25 21.77 16.11 8.34
N PRO A 26 21.03 16.71 7.41
CA PRO A 26 21.17 18.13 7.09
C PRO A 26 20.64 19.00 8.23
N ALA A 27 21.27 20.16 8.45
CA ALA A 27 20.76 21.14 9.41
C ALA A 27 19.46 21.80 8.91
N CYS A 28 18.64 22.29 9.85
CA CYS A 28 17.41 22.99 9.53
C CYS A 28 17.69 24.33 8.84
N PRO A 29 17.10 24.61 7.66
CA PRO A 29 17.37 25.86 6.92
C PRO A 29 16.82 27.12 7.60
N LYS A 30 15.92 27.00 8.59
CA LYS A 30 15.28 28.13 9.27
C LYS A 30 15.95 28.51 10.60
N CYS A 31 16.46 27.54 11.35
CA CYS A 31 16.98 27.77 12.71
C CYS A 31 18.35 27.14 12.96
N ALA A 32 18.98 26.58 11.92
CA ALA A 32 20.30 25.93 11.98
C ALA A 32 20.40 24.72 12.94
N TYR A 33 19.27 24.20 13.44
CA TYR A 33 19.26 22.99 14.27
C TYR A 33 19.85 21.78 13.51
N GLU A 34 20.84 21.12 14.11
CA GLU A 34 21.70 20.14 13.41
C GLU A 34 21.08 18.74 13.27
N ALA A 35 20.04 18.41 14.04
CA ALA A 35 19.48 17.06 14.11
C ALA A 35 17.97 16.97 13.81
N PRO A 36 17.45 17.56 12.70
CA PRO A 36 16.04 17.47 12.36
C PRO A 36 15.60 16.02 12.14
N LYS A 37 14.33 15.72 12.48
CA LYS A 37 13.80 14.35 12.41
C LYS A 37 13.34 14.04 10.99
N ARG A 38 13.81 12.94 10.41
CA ARG A 38 13.30 12.43 9.13
C ARG A 38 11.84 11.99 9.30
N ILE A 39 10.97 12.37 8.38
CA ILE A 39 9.57 11.94 8.32
C ILE A 39 9.45 10.89 7.22
N ILE A 40 8.75 9.80 7.53
CA ILE A 40 8.32 8.83 6.54
C ILE A 40 6.84 9.10 6.30
N THR A 41 6.54 9.83 5.24
CA THR A 41 5.17 10.22 4.86
C THR A 41 4.41 9.07 4.20
N THR A 42 5.13 8.16 3.55
CA THR A 42 4.57 6.99 2.87
C THR A 42 5.36 5.73 3.22
N ALA A 43 4.64 4.63 3.47
CA ALA A 43 5.29 3.34 3.65
C ALA A 43 5.79 2.81 2.30
N PRO A 44 6.96 2.15 2.25
CA PRO A 44 7.47 1.56 1.02
C PRO A 44 6.46 0.57 0.44
N SER A 45 6.30 0.60 -0.88
CA SER A 45 5.43 -0.33 -1.61
C SER A 45 6.09 -1.69 -1.90
N ILE A 46 7.41 -1.79 -1.67
CA ILE A 46 8.21 -2.99 -1.90
C ILE A 46 9.00 -3.32 -0.63
N ALA A 47 8.89 -4.56 -0.14
CA ALA A 47 9.72 -5.10 0.93
C ALA A 47 10.29 -6.45 0.49
N GLY A 48 11.61 -6.63 0.60
CA GLY A 48 12.28 -7.86 0.18
C GLY A 48 12.13 -8.20 -1.31
N GLY A 49 11.95 -7.19 -2.17
CA GLY A 49 11.72 -7.37 -3.61
C GLY A 49 10.28 -7.74 -3.99
N MET A 50 9.37 -7.86 -3.02
CA MET A 50 7.96 -8.14 -3.26
C MET A 50 7.10 -6.90 -3.00
N LEU A 51 6.03 -6.71 -3.78
CA LEU A 51 5.02 -5.71 -3.45
C LEU A 51 4.39 -6.05 -2.10
N THR A 52 4.36 -5.08 -1.19
CA THR A 52 3.75 -5.25 0.14
C THR A 52 2.22 -5.19 0.10
N HIS A 53 1.66 -4.87 -1.07
CA HIS A 53 0.23 -4.81 -1.33
C HIS A 53 -0.10 -5.57 -2.61
N PRO A 54 -1.23 -6.29 -2.67
CA PRO A 54 -1.70 -6.90 -3.90
C PRO A 54 -2.11 -5.81 -4.91
N GLY A 55 -1.22 -5.51 -5.85
CA GLY A 55 -1.44 -4.54 -6.94
C GLY A 55 -1.71 -3.10 -6.48
N ASP A 56 -2.59 -2.40 -7.21
CA ASP A 56 -2.96 -1.00 -6.97
C ASP A 56 -3.92 -0.79 -5.78
N GLY A 57 -4.05 -1.77 -4.88
CA GLY A 57 -5.01 -1.72 -3.77
C GLY A 57 -4.88 -0.50 -2.84
N ARG A 58 -3.74 0.20 -2.89
CA ARG A 58 -3.50 1.45 -2.15
C ARG A 58 -4.18 2.68 -2.76
N ASN A 59 -4.42 2.66 -4.07
CA ASN A 59 -4.93 3.80 -4.84
C ASN A 59 -6.36 3.57 -5.37
N ALA A 60 -6.86 2.33 -5.31
CA ALA A 60 -8.20 2.01 -5.78
C ALA A 60 -9.26 2.48 -4.78
N SER A 61 -10.31 3.12 -5.28
CA SER A 61 -11.51 3.40 -4.49
C SER A 61 -12.22 2.10 -4.13
N LYS A 62 -13.09 2.16 -3.11
CA LYS A 62 -13.90 1.02 -2.70
C LYS A 62 -14.77 0.50 -3.85
N GLU A 63 -15.35 1.41 -4.63
CA GLU A 63 -16.18 1.12 -5.79
C GLU A 63 -15.39 0.43 -6.89
N GLN A 64 -14.14 0.86 -7.13
CA GLN A 64 -13.24 0.21 -8.08
C GLN A 64 -12.88 -1.22 -7.64
N LEU A 65 -12.65 -1.44 -6.34
CA LEU A 65 -12.39 -2.76 -5.78
C LEU A 65 -13.61 -3.68 -5.89
N GLN A 66 -14.80 -3.18 -5.60
CA GLN A 66 -16.06 -3.93 -5.74
C GLN A 66 -16.33 -4.29 -7.20
N SER A 67 -16.10 -3.36 -8.13
CA SER A 67 -16.27 -3.59 -9.57
C SER A 67 -15.30 -4.67 -10.08
N LYS A 68 -14.02 -4.58 -9.70
CA LYS A 68 -13.03 -5.63 -10.00
C LYS A 68 -13.43 -6.98 -9.41
N TRP A 69 -13.96 -7.00 -8.18
CA TRP A 69 -14.41 -8.24 -7.55
C TRP A 69 -15.59 -8.85 -8.30
N ALA A 70 -16.56 -8.04 -8.71
CA ALA A 70 -17.71 -8.49 -9.50
C ALA A 70 -17.29 -9.08 -10.86
N GLU A 71 -16.25 -8.54 -11.48
CA GLU A 71 -15.73 -9.04 -12.77
C GLU A 71 -14.90 -10.33 -12.62
N GLU A 72 -14.01 -10.40 -11.62
CA GLU A 72 -13.01 -11.47 -11.50
C GLU A 72 -13.52 -12.70 -10.74
N THR A 73 -14.44 -12.52 -9.77
CA THR A 73 -15.01 -13.62 -8.97
C THR A 73 -15.64 -14.74 -9.81
N PRO A 74 -16.48 -14.48 -10.84
CA PRO A 74 -17.04 -15.55 -11.66
C PRO A 74 -15.97 -16.28 -12.48
N LYS A 75 -14.95 -15.57 -12.96
CA LYS A 75 -13.82 -16.18 -13.70
C LYS A 75 -13.02 -17.11 -12.78
N LEU A 76 -12.74 -16.67 -11.56
CA LEU A 76 -12.01 -17.45 -10.56
C LEU A 76 -12.83 -18.67 -10.12
N ARG A 77 -14.13 -18.50 -9.86
CA ARG A 77 -15.05 -19.60 -9.52
C ARG A 77 -15.01 -20.67 -10.60
N LYS A 78 -15.23 -20.30 -11.86
CA LYS A 78 -15.22 -21.23 -13.00
C LYS A 78 -13.91 -22.01 -13.08
N LYS A 79 -12.78 -21.31 -12.92
CA LYS A 79 -11.46 -21.96 -12.92
C LYS A 79 -11.25 -22.94 -11.77
N LEU A 80 -11.85 -22.67 -10.61
CA LEU A 80 -11.80 -23.56 -9.46
C LEU A 80 -12.75 -24.76 -9.61
N SER A 81 -13.97 -24.55 -10.13
CA SER A 81 -14.92 -25.63 -10.39
C SER A 81 -14.38 -26.59 -11.45
N ASP A 82 -13.74 -26.07 -12.50
CA ASP A 82 -13.11 -26.88 -13.56
C ASP A 82 -11.97 -27.76 -13.03
N LYS A 83 -11.27 -27.33 -11.97
CA LYS A 83 -10.09 -28.02 -11.41
C LYS A 83 -10.39 -28.93 -10.22
N LEU A 84 -11.30 -28.50 -9.34
CA LEU A 84 -11.53 -29.12 -8.04
C LEU A 84 -12.96 -29.69 -7.91
N GLY A 85 -13.85 -29.38 -8.86
CA GLY A 85 -15.27 -29.72 -8.80
C GLY A 85 -16.10 -28.74 -7.97
N GLU A 86 -17.39 -28.63 -8.28
CA GLU A 86 -18.34 -27.72 -7.62
C GLU A 86 -18.43 -27.93 -6.10
N GLU A 87 -18.44 -29.18 -5.65
CA GLU A 87 -18.49 -29.55 -4.22
C GLU A 87 -17.28 -29.00 -3.43
N ALA A 88 -16.09 -29.09 -4.01
CA ALA A 88 -14.88 -28.58 -3.37
C ALA A 88 -14.90 -27.05 -3.30
N VAL A 89 -15.41 -26.37 -4.34
CA VAL A 89 -15.54 -24.91 -4.36
C VAL A 89 -16.55 -24.45 -3.30
N ASN A 90 -17.71 -25.08 -3.21
CA ASN A 90 -18.74 -24.72 -2.24
C ASN A 90 -18.27 -24.92 -0.79
N ARG A 91 -17.47 -25.97 -0.54
CA ARG A 91 -16.92 -26.25 0.79
C ARG A 91 -15.74 -25.35 1.18
N LEU A 92 -14.81 -25.09 0.25
CA LEU A 92 -13.53 -24.42 0.56
C LEU A 92 -13.55 -22.91 0.28
N ALA A 93 -14.41 -22.46 -0.63
CA ALA A 93 -14.50 -21.06 -1.04
C ALA A 93 -15.96 -20.57 -1.13
N PRO A 94 -16.76 -20.68 -0.05
CA PRO A 94 -18.17 -20.30 -0.07
C PRO A 94 -18.39 -18.81 -0.36
N THR A 95 -17.40 -17.95 -0.09
CA THR A 95 -17.46 -16.51 -0.35
C THR A 95 -17.53 -16.17 -1.84
N LEU A 96 -17.12 -17.08 -2.73
CA LEU A 96 -17.24 -16.89 -4.18
C LEU A 96 -18.68 -17.10 -4.68
N ASN A 97 -19.60 -17.57 -3.82
CA ASN A 97 -21.03 -17.69 -4.11
C ASN A 97 -21.80 -16.40 -3.81
N MET A 98 -21.19 -15.47 -3.05
CA MET A 98 -21.88 -14.27 -2.57
C MET A 98 -21.48 -13.05 -3.40
N PRO A 99 -22.43 -12.15 -3.71
CA PRO A 99 -22.08 -10.84 -4.28
C PRO A 99 -21.25 -10.01 -3.29
N PRO A 100 -20.52 -8.96 -3.74
CA PRO A 100 -19.79 -8.05 -2.85
C PRO A 100 -20.71 -7.61 -1.74
N ALA A 101 -20.29 -7.85 -0.50
CA ALA A 101 -21.03 -7.40 0.66
C ALA A 101 -21.29 -5.90 0.49
N SER A 102 -22.56 -5.55 0.29
CA SER A 102 -23.04 -4.19 0.37
C SER A 102 -22.92 -3.79 1.83
N SER A 103 -21.98 -2.90 2.11
CA SER A 103 -21.94 -2.22 3.40
C SER A 103 -22.95 -1.08 3.34
N ASP A 104 -24.13 -1.28 3.94
CA ASP A 104 -24.86 -0.17 4.55
C ASP A 104 -24.04 0.41 5.72
#